data_AF-A0A1F3B367-F1
#
_entry.id   AF-A0A1F3B367-F1
#
_cell.length_a   1.000
_cell.length_b   1.000
_cell.length_c   1.000
_cell.angle_alpha   90.00
_cell.angle_beta   90.00
_cell.angle_gamma   90.00
#
_symmetry.space_group_name_H-M   'P 1'
#
loop_
_entity.id
_entity.type
_entity.pdbx_description
1 polymer ?
#
loop_
_entity_poly.entity_id
_entity_poly.type
_entity_poly.pdbx_seq_one_letter_code
_entity_poly.pdbx_strand_id
1 'polypeptide(L)'
;MGGPGMEQQIERSKVVVRWIVAAVLLAAVAYLKTRGEVAVPWAIVIALTAGLAVLNLGYWAILRRGAPLWLKYLTTATDLGLISVLVAVTGGSGSVFYFAYFIVLVSNSFRYGMGMALYVATLYNVAYAVLLRLHPPQGDLTVEAVKIFAFWGIALYAGYLAMRFQRQTHILQSYEETIARLRQEVGASKQESR
;
A
#
# COMPACT_ATOMS: atom_id res chain seq x y z
N MET A 1 -10.92 -16.92 2.73
CA MET A 1 -10.05 -16.26 3.73
C MET A 1 -8.74 -17.02 3.74
N GLY A 2 -7.62 -16.37 3.42
CA GLY A 2 -6.32 -17.05 3.30
C GLY A 2 -5.83 -17.56 4.65
N GLY A 3 -5.31 -18.78 4.70
CA GLY A 3 -4.78 -19.35 5.94
C GLY A 3 -3.65 -18.52 6.55
N PRO A 4 -3.37 -18.68 7.86
CA PRO A 4 -2.41 -17.85 8.61
C PRO A 4 -1.00 -17.77 7.99
N GLY A 5 -0.58 -18.78 7.23
CA GLY A 5 0.70 -18.76 6.50
C GLY A 5 0.72 -17.82 5.29
N MET A 6 -0.41 -17.61 4.61
CA MET A 6 -0.51 -16.73 3.44
C MET A 6 -0.48 -15.26 3.85
N GLU A 7 -1.16 -14.90 4.94
CA GLU A 7 -1.11 -13.54 5.51
C GLU A 7 0.32 -13.18 5.93
N GLN A 8 1.05 -14.12 6.55
CA GLN A 8 2.44 -13.89 6.96
C GLN A 8 3.40 -13.70 5.76
N GLN A 9 3.18 -14.39 4.65
CA GLN A 9 3.95 -14.17 3.41
C GLN A 9 3.66 -12.80 2.78
N ILE A 10 2.38 -12.38 2.75
CA ILE A 10 1.99 -11.08 2.23
C ILE A 10 2.63 -9.95 3.06
N GLU A 11 2.61 -10.06 4.38
CA GLU A 11 3.22 -9.08 5.28
C GLU A 11 4.76 -9.05 5.15
N ARG A 12 5.43 -10.19 4.95
CA ARG A 12 6.89 -10.23 4.67
C ARG A 12 7.24 -9.55 3.35
N SER A 13 6.50 -9.84 2.28
CA SER A 13 6.67 -9.18 0.98
C SER A 13 6.40 -7.68 1.08
N LYS A 14 5.48 -7.24 1.95
CA LYS A 14 5.21 -5.82 2.22
C LYS A 14 6.43 -5.11 2.81
N VAL A 15 7.14 -5.72 3.76
CA VAL A 15 8.36 -5.14 4.35
C VAL A 15 9.45 -4.93 3.29
N VAL A 16 9.66 -5.89 2.39
CA VAL A 16 10.65 -5.74 1.30
C VAL A 16 10.26 -4.62 0.34
N VAL A 17 9.00 -4.57 -0.08
CA VAL A 17 8.50 -3.52 -0.97
C VAL A 17 8.66 -2.13 -0.33
N ARG A 18 8.49 -1.99 0.99
CA ARG A 18 8.74 -0.72 1.68
C ARG A 18 10.18 -0.25 1.55
N TRP A 19 11.15 -1.14 1.69
CA TRP A 19 12.56 -0.77 1.50
C TRP A 19 12.85 -0.31 0.08
N ILE A 20 12.26 -0.96 -0.92
CA ILE A 20 12.40 -0.56 -2.32
C ILE A 20 11.78 0.83 -2.54
N VAL A 21 10.54 1.04 -2.09
CA VAL A 21 9.85 2.33 -2.22
C VAL A 21 10.61 3.43 -1.49
N ALA A 22 11.13 3.15 -0.29
CA ALA A 22 11.94 4.08 0.48
C ALA A 22 13.22 4.48 -0.24
N ALA A 23 13.95 3.50 -0.80
CA ALA A 23 15.18 3.75 -1.54
C ALA A 23 14.91 4.61 -2.78
N VAL A 24 13.84 4.31 -3.52
CA VAL A 24 13.42 5.09 -4.69
C VAL A 24 13.02 6.51 -4.30
N LEU A 25 12.22 6.69 -3.24
CA LEU A 25 11.81 8.02 -2.77
C LEU A 25 13.02 8.82 -2.28
N LEU A 26 13.94 8.20 -1.54
CA LEU A 26 15.17 8.85 -1.08
C LEU A 26 16.05 9.27 -2.26
N ALA A 27 16.25 8.39 -3.24
CA ALA A 27 17.00 8.71 -4.45
C ALA A 27 16.35 9.87 -5.23
N ALA A 28 15.02 9.87 -5.34
CA ALA A 28 14.27 10.94 -6.00
C ALA A 28 14.39 12.29 -5.25
N VAL A 29 14.27 12.28 -3.91
CA VAL A 29 14.48 13.49 -3.09
C VAL A 29 15.91 14.00 -3.22
N ALA A 30 16.90 13.11 -3.16
CA ALA A 30 18.31 13.47 -3.33
C ALA A 30 18.56 14.11 -4.71
N TYR A 31 18.00 13.52 -5.77
CA TYR A 31 18.11 14.02 -7.15
C TYR A 31 17.44 15.38 -7.34
N LEU A 32 16.22 15.56 -6.85
CA LEU A 32 15.52 16.85 -6.98
C LEU A 32 16.17 17.94 -6.11
N LYS A 33 16.72 17.57 -4.96
CA LYS A 33 17.47 18.49 -4.11
C LYS A 33 18.76 18.98 -4.78
N THR A 34 19.52 18.11 -5.45
CA THR A 34 20.75 18.53 -6.16
C THR A 34 20.46 19.44 -7.37
N ARG A 35 19.24 19.36 -7.92
CA ARG A 35 18.74 20.26 -8.97
C ARG A 35 18.18 21.59 -8.44
N GLY A 36 18.02 21.74 -7.12
CA GLY A 36 17.42 22.93 -6.50
C GLY A 36 15.90 22.99 -6.59
N GLU A 37 15.24 21.93 -7.07
CA GLU A 37 13.77 21.86 -7.22
C GLU A 37 13.05 21.65 -5.88
N VAL A 38 13.78 21.14 -4.88
CA VAL A 38 13.22 20.81 -3.56
C VAL A 38 14.12 21.34 -2.45
N ALA A 39 13.57 22.23 -1.63
CA ALA A 39 14.27 22.89 -0.53
C ALA A 39 14.09 22.16 0.81
N VAL A 40 14.42 20.86 0.87
CA VAL A 40 14.32 20.05 2.12
C VAL A 40 15.68 19.89 2.79
N PRO A 41 15.81 20.18 4.10
CA PRO A 41 17.03 19.88 4.86
C PRO A 41 17.36 18.39 4.89
N TRP A 42 18.64 18.03 4.73
CA TRP A 42 19.09 16.62 4.81
C TRP A 42 18.72 15.96 6.13
N ALA A 43 18.71 16.71 7.23
CA ALA A 43 18.28 16.22 8.54
C ALA A 43 16.85 15.66 8.51
N ILE A 44 15.93 16.29 7.78
CA ILE A 44 14.53 15.82 7.65
C ILE A 44 14.48 14.55 6.81
N VAL A 45 15.24 14.49 5.71
CA VAL A 45 15.30 13.28 4.86
C VAL A 45 15.82 12.10 5.67
N ILE A 46 16.93 12.29 6.39
CA ILE A 46 17.51 11.27 7.27
C ILE A 46 16.53 10.88 8.38
N ALA A 47 15.85 11.84 9.02
CA ALA A 47 14.86 11.56 10.06
C ALA A 47 13.68 10.74 9.53
N LEU A 48 13.16 11.05 8.33
CA LEU A 48 12.08 10.27 7.70
C LEU A 48 12.54 8.86 7.36
N THR A 49 13.74 8.70 6.80
CA THR A 49 14.30 7.37 6.48
C THR A 49 14.57 6.55 7.73
N ALA A 50 15.14 7.18 8.77
CA ALA A 50 15.38 6.53 10.06
C ALA A 50 14.06 6.14 10.73
N GLY A 51 13.06 7.02 10.72
CA GLY A 51 11.72 6.74 11.22
C GLY A 51 11.08 5.54 10.52
N LEU A 52 11.16 5.50 9.19
CA LEU A 52 10.68 4.34 8.42
C LEU A 52 11.45 3.06 8.77
N ALA A 53 12.77 3.13 8.92
CA ALA A 53 13.60 1.98 9.29
C ALA A 53 13.21 1.44 10.67
N VAL A 54 13.05 2.32 11.66
CA VAL A 54 12.62 1.96 13.02
C VAL A 54 11.23 1.33 13.01
N LEU A 55 10.28 1.93 12.28
CA LEU A 55 8.93 1.36 12.12
C LEU A 55 8.98 -0.03 11.48
N ASN A 56 9.75 -0.21 10.41
CA ASN A 56 9.91 -1.50 9.75
C ASN A 56 10.54 -2.56 10.66
N LEU A 57 11.55 -2.20 11.45
CA LEU A 57 12.13 -3.09 12.45
C LEU A 57 11.11 -3.47 13.53
N GLY A 58 10.32 -2.51 14.01
CA GLY A 58 9.23 -2.73 14.94
C GLY A 58 8.19 -3.70 14.39
N TYR A 59 7.74 -3.50 13.14
CA TYR A 59 6.80 -4.40 12.48
C TYR A 59 7.36 -5.80 12.29
N TRP A 60 8.64 -5.91 11.94
CA TRP A 60 9.28 -7.21 11.81
C TRP A 60 9.36 -7.94 13.16
N ALA A 61 9.65 -7.23 14.25
CA ALA A 61 9.63 -7.80 15.60
C ALA A 61 8.23 -8.28 16.01
N ILE A 62 7.17 -7.54 15.66
CA ILE A 62 5.78 -7.96 15.89
C ILE A 62 5.44 -9.19 15.03
N LEU A 63 5.77 -9.18 13.74
CA LEU A 63 5.52 -10.27 12.78
C LEU A 63 6.20 -11.59 13.16
N ARG A 64 7.31 -11.53 13.90
CA ARG A 64 7.97 -12.72 14.48
C ARG A 64 7.13 -13.39 15.56
N ARG A 65 6.30 -12.64 16.28
CA ARG A 65 5.43 -13.13 17.36
C ARG A 65 4.02 -13.50 16.86
N GLY A 66 3.63 -13.01 15.69
CA GLY A 66 2.35 -13.30 15.03
C GLY A 66 1.96 -12.18 14.07
N ALA A 67 0.99 -12.43 13.20
CA ALA A 67 0.46 -11.44 12.26
C ALA A 67 -0.96 -11.02 12.70
N PRO A 68 -1.10 -10.08 13.66
CA PRO A 68 -2.43 -9.69 14.12
C PRO A 68 -3.16 -8.90 13.02
N LEU A 69 -4.46 -9.13 12.88
CA LEU A 69 -5.31 -8.53 11.83
C LEU A 69 -5.30 -6.99 11.81
N TRP A 70 -5.04 -6.34 12.95
CA TRP A 70 -4.98 -4.88 13.05
C TRP A 70 -3.68 -4.29 12.49
N LEU A 71 -2.61 -5.09 12.37
CA LEU A 71 -1.29 -4.62 11.96
C LEU A 71 -1.30 -4.01 10.56
N LYS A 72 -2.10 -4.57 9.65
CA LYS A 72 -2.25 -4.02 8.29
C LYS A 72 -2.76 -2.57 8.31
N TYR A 73 -3.70 -2.24 9.19
CA TYR A 73 -4.24 -0.88 9.31
C TYR A 73 -3.21 0.06 9.92
N LEU A 74 -2.56 -0.34 11.02
CA LEU A 74 -1.53 0.49 11.64
C LEU A 74 -0.40 0.79 10.67
N THR A 75 0.13 -0.25 10.04
CA THR A 75 1.28 -0.14 9.14
C THR A 75 0.94 0.69 7.90
N THR A 76 -0.30 0.67 7.43
CA THR A 76 -0.74 1.50 6.31
C THR A 76 -0.97 2.96 6.74
N ALA A 77 -1.50 3.19 7.95
CA ALA A 77 -1.66 4.54 8.50
C ALA A 77 -0.31 5.25 8.70
N THR A 78 0.70 4.53 9.20
CA THR A 78 2.06 5.08 9.37
C THR A 78 2.75 5.35 8.03
N ASP A 79 2.60 4.47 7.04
CA ASP A 79 3.16 4.72 5.69
C ASP A 79 2.55 5.99 5.10
N LEU A 80 1.23 6.13 5.22
CA LEU A 80 0.52 7.30 4.74
C LEU A 80 0.97 8.56 5.48
N GLY A 81 1.12 8.50 6.81
CA GLY A 81 1.62 9.60 7.62
C GLY A 81 3.04 10.03 7.23
N LEU A 82 3.94 9.08 7.00
CA LEU A 82 5.30 9.37 6.53
C LEU A 82 5.29 10.06 5.16
N ILE A 83 4.44 9.60 4.24
CA ILE A 83 4.28 10.25 2.93
C ILE A 83 3.68 11.65 3.11
N SER A 84 2.73 11.84 4.02
CA SER A 84 2.17 13.16 4.32
C SER A 84 3.21 14.13 4.86
N VAL A 85 4.09 13.68 5.75
CA VAL A 85 5.20 14.51 6.22
C VAL A 85 6.16 14.81 5.08
N LEU A 86 6.51 13.83 4.24
CA LEU A 86 7.36 14.04 3.07
C LEU A 86 6.76 15.09 2.12
N VAL A 87 5.48 14.96 1.79
CA VAL A 87 4.75 15.90 0.92
C VAL A 87 4.71 17.29 1.55
N ALA A 88 4.43 17.39 2.86
CA ALA A 88 4.44 18.66 3.58
C ALA A 88 5.78 19.39 3.45
N VAL A 89 6.90 18.71 3.76
CA VAL A 89 8.22 19.34 3.76
C VAL A 89 8.76 19.62 2.35
N THR A 90 8.29 18.91 1.32
CA THR A 90 8.76 19.04 -0.06
C THR A 90 7.96 20.05 -0.91
N GLY A 91 6.98 20.75 -0.33
CA GLY A 91 6.19 21.76 -1.05
C GLY A 91 4.68 21.70 -0.82
N GLY A 92 4.21 20.95 0.18
CA GLY A 92 2.79 20.89 0.54
C GLY A 92 1.94 20.32 -0.58
N SER A 93 0.83 20.99 -0.91
CA SER A 93 -0.10 20.52 -1.95
C SER A 93 0.51 20.55 -3.37
N GLY A 94 1.56 21.35 -3.59
CA GLY A 94 2.30 21.43 -4.87
C GLY A 94 3.44 20.42 -5.00
N SER A 95 3.69 19.58 -3.99
CA SER A 95 4.80 18.63 -4.01
C SER A 95 4.65 17.60 -5.12
N VAL A 96 5.74 17.38 -5.88
CA VAL A 96 5.84 16.32 -6.88
C VAL A 96 5.66 14.94 -6.24
N PHE A 97 6.00 14.77 -4.96
CA PHE A 97 5.87 13.48 -4.25
C PHE A 97 4.43 13.08 -3.91
N TYR A 98 3.45 13.93 -4.22
CA TYR A 98 2.04 13.62 -4.06
C TYR A 98 1.64 12.28 -4.72
N PHE A 99 2.28 11.89 -5.83
CA PHE A 99 1.96 10.62 -6.51
C PHE A 99 2.18 9.38 -5.61
N ALA A 100 3.04 9.47 -4.60
CA ALA A 100 3.34 8.37 -3.68
C ALA A 100 2.10 7.90 -2.92
N TYR A 101 1.13 8.78 -2.67
CA TYR A 101 -0.15 8.39 -2.08
C TYR A 101 -0.90 7.38 -2.95
N PHE A 102 -0.89 7.54 -4.27
CA PHE A 102 -1.53 6.59 -5.18
C PHE A 102 -0.82 5.23 -5.19
N ILE A 103 0.52 5.22 -5.10
CA ILE A 103 1.28 3.97 -5.00
C ILE A 103 0.85 3.19 -3.76
N VAL A 104 0.77 3.86 -2.61
CA VAL A 104 0.31 3.24 -1.36
C VAL A 104 -1.12 2.75 -1.48
N LEU A 105 -2.02 3.56 -2.04
CA LEU A 105 -3.42 3.18 -2.25
C LEU A 105 -3.55 1.93 -3.11
N VAL A 106 -2.95 1.93 -4.30
CA VAL A 106 -3.05 0.83 -5.25
C VAL A 106 -2.41 -0.42 -4.66
N SER A 107 -1.21 -0.31 -4.08
CA SER A 107 -0.50 -1.43 -3.45
C SER A 107 -1.31 -2.07 -2.31
N ASN A 108 -1.93 -1.27 -1.45
CA ASN A 108 -2.76 -1.80 -0.35
C ASN A 108 -4.10 -2.35 -0.84
N SER A 109 -4.68 -1.76 -1.88
CA SER A 109 -5.92 -2.24 -2.50
C SER A 109 -5.74 -3.64 -3.08
N PHE A 110 -4.66 -3.88 -3.83
CA PHE A 110 -4.39 -5.21 -4.38
C PHE A 110 -4.12 -6.28 -3.31
N ARG A 111 -3.46 -5.91 -2.21
CA ARG A 111 -3.14 -6.87 -1.13
C ARG A 111 -4.36 -7.25 -0.30
N TYR A 112 -5.21 -6.30 0.04
CA TYR A 112 -6.24 -6.50 1.06
C TYR A 112 -7.67 -6.26 0.54
N GLY A 113 -7.83 -5.92 -0.73
CA GLY A 113 -9.12 -5.72 -1.40
C GLY A 113 -9.78 -4.36 -1.11
N MET A 114 -11.08 -4.29 -1.44
CA MET A 114 -11.88 -3.06 -1.36
C MET A 114 -11.89 -2.42 0.04
N GLY A 115 -11.96 -3.20 1.11
CA GLY A 115 -12.01 -2.66 2.47
C GLY A 115 -10.81 -1.79 2.82
N MET A 116 -9.59 -2.19 2.39
CA MET A 116 -8.42 -1.33 2.58
C MET A 116 -8.36 -0.17 1.62
N ALA A 117 -8.88 -0.32 0.40
CA ALA A 117 -8.94 0.80 -0.54
C ALA A 117 -9.75 1.97 0.06
N LEU A 118 -10.92 1.66 0.63
CA LEU A 118 -11.77 2.64 1.32
C LEU A 118 -11.06 3.22 2.55
N TYR A 119 -10.43 2.38 3.37
CA TYR A 119 -9.68 2.86 4.54
C TYR A 119 -8.56 3.83 4.17
N VAL A 120 -7.76 3.50 3.15
CA VAL A 120 -6.68 4.37 2.66
C VAL A 120 -7.23 5.66 2.08
N ALA A 121 -8.34 5.59 1.33
CA ALA A 121 -9.01 6.78 0.82
C ALA A 121 -9.45 7.72 1.95
N THR A 122 -10.10 7.18 2.99
CA THR A 122 -10.50 7.98 4.16
C THR A 122 -9.31 8.60 4.87
N LEU A 123 -8.28 7.80 5.19
CA LEU A 123 -7.08 8.31 5.85
C LEU A 123 -6.37 9.37 5.01
N TYR A 124 -6.29 9.16 3.70
CA TYR A 124 -5.69 10.12 2.79
C TYR A 124 -6.44 11.44 2.83
N ASN A 125 -7.78 11.41 2.77
CA ASN A 125 -8.57 12.65 2.83
C ASN A 125 -8.38 13.39 4.15
N VAL A 126 -8.30 12.67 5.27
CA VAL A 126 -8.00 13.29 6.59
C VAL A 126 -6.60 13.91 6.59
N ALA A 127 -5.59 13.16 6.16
CA ALA A 127 -4.21 13.64 6.11
C ALA A 127 -4.05 14.82 5.13
N TYR A 128 -4.76 14.77 4.01
CA TYR A 128 -4.76 15.81 2.99
C TYR A 128 -5.46 17.08 3.46
N ALA A 129 -6.58 16.95 4.18
CA ALA A 129 -7.23 18.10 4.80
C ALA A 129 -6.32 18.78 5.82
N VAL A 130 -5.59 18.01 6.64
CA VAL A 130 -4.57 18.54 7.55
C VAL A 130 -3.45 19.22 6.76
N LEU A 131 -2.98 18.61 5.67
CA LEU A 131 -1.96 19.18 4.80
C LEU A 131 -2.40 20.53 4.21
N LEU A 132 -3.62 20.62 3.67
CA LEU A 132 -4.19 21.86 3.12
C LEU A 132 -4.35 22.94 4.18
N ARG A 133 -4.65 22.57 5.43
CA ARG A 133 -4.71 23.53 6.53
C ARG A 133 -3.32 24.08 6.89
N LEU A 134 -2.29 23.25 6.86
CA LEU A 134 -0.91 23.65 7.18
C LEU A 134 -0.23 24.37 6.02
N HIS A 135 -0.55 23.98 4.79
CA HIS A 135 -0.03 24.54 3.54
C HIS A 135 -1.21 24.92 2.65
N PRO A 136 -1.84 26.09 2.91
CA PRO A 136 -2.98 26.54 2.14
C PRO A 136 -2.62 26.63 0.65
N PRO A 137 -3.50 26.16 -0.25
CA PRO A 137 -3.28 26.32 -1.67
C PRO A 137 -3.22 27.81 -2.01
N GLN A 138 -2.22 28.21 -2.79
CA GLN A 138 -2.01 29.61 -3.17
C GLN A 138 -2.91 30.04 -4.35
N GLY A 139 -3.74 29.15 -4.87
CA GLY A 139 -4.58 29.37 -6.06
C GLY A 139 -5.90 28.63 -6.00
N ASP A 140 -6.42 28.25 -7.18
CA ASP A 140 -7.74 27.65 -7.32
C ASP A 140 -7.88 26.30 -6.59
N LEU A 141 -8.93 26.20 -5.78
CA LEU A 141 -9.32 24.99 -5.05
C LEU A 141 -9.76 23.86 -5.99
N THR A 142 -10.06 24.15 -7.25
CA THR A 142 -10.43 23.15 -8.26
C THR A 142 -9.38 22.04 -8.38
N VAL A 143 -8.09 22.39 -8.37
CA VAL A 143 -7.00 21.39 -8.47
C VAL A 143 -7.01 20.45 -7.26
N GLU A 144 -7.27 21.00 -6.07
CA GLU A 144 -7.32 20.22 -4.83
C GLU A 144 -8.56 19.32 -4.76
N ALA A 145 -9.70 19.82 -5.24
CA ALA A 145 -10.91 19.02 -5.41
C ALA A 145 -10.68 17.86 -6.40
N VAL A 146 -10.03 18.13 -7.54
CA VAL A 146 -9.69 17.09 -8.53
C VAL A 146 -8.79 16.02 -7.92
N LYS A 147 -7.79 16.40 -7.11
CA LYS A 147 -6.93 15.43 -6.40
C LYS A 147 -7.73 14.53 -5.46
N ILE A 148 -8.65 15.12 -4.67
CA ILE A 148 -9.54 14.37 -3.76
C ILE A 148 -10.43 13.41 -4.54
N PHE A 149 -11.10 13.87 -5.59
CA PHE A 149 -11.98 13.04 -6.40
C PHE A 149 -11.21 11.96 -7.17
N ALA A 150 -10.03 12.27 -7.71
CA ALA A 150 -9.15 11.31 -8.35
C ALA A 150 -8.73 10.21 -7.36
N PHE A 151 -8.43 10.58 -6.11
CA PHE A 151 -8.07 9.60 -5.08
C PHE A 151 -9.22 8.65 -4.78
N TRP A 152 -10.44 9.17 -4.63
CA TRP A 152 -11.64 8.34 -4.47
C TRP A 152 -11.91 7.45 -5.69
N GLY A 153 -11.82 8.00 -6.90
CA GLY A 153 -12.01 7.25 -8.13
C GLY A 153 -11.01 6.09 -8.26
N ILE A 154 -9.73 6.35 -8.01
CA ILE A 154 -8.69 5.33 -8.02
C ILE A 154 -8.88 4.32 -6.90
N ALA A 155 -9.31 4.74 -5.70
CA ALA A 155 -9.56 3.84 -4.59
C ALA A 155 -10.69 2.85 -4.91
N LEU A 156 -11.81 3.36 -5.44
CA LEU A 156 -12.93 2.53 -5.85
C LEU A 156 -12.55 1.60 -7.00
N TYR A 157 -11.84 2.11 -8.01
CA TYR A 157 -11.42 1.32 -9.15
C TYR A 157 -10.41 0.23 -8.78
N ALA A 158 -9.33 0.59 -8.09
CA ALA A 158 -8.31 -0.36 -7.64
C ALA A 158 -8.89 -1.37 -6.64
N GLY A 159 -9.76 -0.92 -5.74
CA GLY A 159 -10.45 -1.79 -4.79
C GLY A 159 -11.40 -2.79 -5.48
N TYR A 160 -12.14 -2.33 -6.49
CA TYR A 160 -12.99 -3.20 -7.31
C TYR A 160 -12.16 -4.21 -8.11
N LEU A 161 -11.09 -3.75 -8.76
CA LEU A 161 -10.21 -4.61 -9.54
C LEU A 161 -9.55 -5.68 -8.65
N ALA A 162 -9.09 -5.30 -7.46
CA ALA A 162 -8.56 -6.23 -6.48
C ALA A 162 -9.60 -7.28 -6.04
N MET A 163 -10.85 -6.86 -5.79
CA MET A 163 -11.94 -7.78 -5.47
C MET A 163 -12.19 -8.78 -6.61
N ARG A 164 -12.16 -8.31 -7.86
CA ARG A 164 -12.34 -9.17 -9.04
C ARG A 164 -11.21 -10.18 -9.18
N PHE A 165 -9.95 -9.73 -9.03
CA PHE A 165 -8.79 -10.63 -9.08
C PHE A 165 -8.85 -11.70 -7.99
N GLN A 166 -9.16 -11.32 -6.75
CA GLN A 166 -9.31 -12.27 -5.65
C GLN A 166 -10.39 -13.32 -5.92
N ARG A 167 -11.54 -12.91 -6.49
CA ARG A 167 -12.59 -13.85 -6.90
C ARG A 167 -12.11 -14.81 -7.99
N GLN A 168 -11.39 -14.30 -9.00
CA GLN A 168 -10.85 -15.13 -10.09
C GLN A 168 -9.84 -16.16 -9.57
N THR A 169 -8.93 -15.76 -8.68
CA THR A 169 -7.94 -16.68 -8.09
C THR A 169 -8.62 -17.77 -7.27
N HIS A 170 -9.67 -17.43 -6.50
CA HIS A 170 -10.42 -18.41 -5.74
C HIS A 170 -11.16 -19.42 -6.65
N ILE A 171 -11.72 -18.94 -7.75
CA ILE A 171 -12.38 -19.81 -8.74
C ILE A 171 -11.37 -20.77 -9.38
N LEU A 172 -10.18 -20.28 -9.76
CA LEU A 172 -9.12 -21.12 -10.32
C LEU A 172 -8.67 -22.21 -9.34
N GLN A 173 -8.46 -21.87 -8.07
CA GLN A 173 -8.11 -22.84 -7.03
C GLN A 173 -9.19 -23.92 -6.88
N SER A 174 -10.47 -23.53 -6.89
CA SER A 174 -11.57 -24.50 -6.82
C SER A 174 -11.61 -25.45 -8.02
N TYR A 175 -11.23 -24.98 -9.22
CA TYR A 175 -11.12 -25.83 -10.40
C TYR A 175 -9.94 -26.79 -10.30
N GLU A 176 -8.78 -26.33 -9.83
CA GLU A 176 -7.60 -27.18 -9.62
C GLU A 176 -7.88 -28.30 -8.62
N GLU A 177 -8.55 -27.99 -7.51
CA GLU A 177 -8.97 -28.99 -6.51
C GLU A 177 -9.95 -30.01 -7.10
N THR A 178 -10.92 -29.54 -7.90
CA THR A 178 -11.90 -30.43 -8.56
C THR A 178 -11.22 -31.37 -9.56
N ILE A 179 -10.29 -30.86 -10.38
CA ILE A 179 -9.54 -31.66 -11.34
C ILE A 179 -8.65 -32.68 -10.61
N ALA A 180 -7.98 -32.27 -9.53
CA ALA A 180 -7.15 -33.17 -8.73
C ALA A 180 -7.97 -34.32 -8.12
N ARG A 181 -9.16 -34.02 -7.61
CA ARG A 181 -10.09 -35.01 -7.07
C ARG A 181 -10.58 -35.98 -8.13
N LEU A 182 -11.06 -35.48 -9.28
CA LEU A 182 -11.52 -36.33 -10.38
C LEU A 182 -10.40 -37.26 -10.90
N ARG A 183 -9.16 -36.75 -10.95
CA ARG A 183 -7.99 -37.56 -11.35
C ARG A 183 -7.73 -38.71 -10.38
N GLN A 184 -7.94 -38.51 -9.08
CA GLN A 184 -7.83 -39.57 -8.07
C GLN A 184 -8.95 -40.60 -8.21
N GLU A 185 -10.19 -40.17 -8.40
CA GLU A 185 -11.36 -41.05 -8.58
C GLU A 185 -11.20 -41.95 -9.83
N VAL A 186 -10.78 -41.38 -10.96
CA VAL A 186 -10.49 -42.16 -12.19
C VAL A 186 -9.33 -43.14 -11.99
N GLY A 187 -8.31 -42.76 -11.21
CA GLY A 187 -7.19 -43.64 -10.87
C GLY A 187 -7.64 -44.85 -10.04
N ALA A 188 -8.49 -44.62 -9.04
CA ALA A 188 -9.03 -45.67 -8.17
C ALA A 188 -9.95 -46.64 -8.95
N SER A 189 -10.85 -46.11 -9.79
CA SER A 189 -11.75 -46.94 -10.61
C SER A 189 -10.99 -47.85 -11.60
N LYS A 190 -9.87 -47.38 -12.16
CA LYS A 190 -8.99 -48.20 -13.01
C LYS A 190 -8.26 -49.32 -12.25
N GLN A 191 -8.00 -49.15 -10.95
CA GLN A 191 -7.41 -50.19 -10.11
C GLN A 191 -8.42 -51.27 -9.71
N GLU A 192 -9.68 -50.90 -9.45
CA GLU A 192 -10.75 -51.87 -9.15
C GLU A 192 -11.15 -52.72 -10.37
N SER A 193 -10.89 -52.23 -11.58
CA SER A 193 -11.20 -52.92 -12.83
C SER A 193 -10.08 -53.86 -13.33
N ARG A 194 -9.02 -54.07 -12.54
CA ARG A 194 -7.90 -54.99 -12.84
C ARG A 194 -7.85 -56.11 -11.82
#